data_AF-A0AAP2DGM4-F1
#
_entry.id   AF-A0AAP2DGM4-F1
#
_cell.length_a   1.000
_cell.length_b   1.000
_cell.length_c   1.000
_cell.angle_alpha   90.00
_cell.angle_beta   90.00
_cell.angle_gamma   90.00
#
_symmetry.space_group_name_H-M   'P 1'
#
loop_
_entity.id
_entity.type
_entity.pdbx_description
1 polymer ?
#
loop_
_entity_poly.entity_id
_entity_poly.type
_entity_poly.pdbx_seq_one_letter_code
_entity_poly.pdbx_strand_id
1 'polypeptide(L)'
;MDLLKRIPIHYRGELHDVRLVNFSVDLEEVKHRVPAHIKIRDFNGRAMISMVDVQLKKMRPVLLPFVRFNYRHIAFRLLVDDSGYNNGTSKGIFFLRAFTDKPLMVAGGRMLTDYNLESAHIEAHGNTVLIAQGNKHVRYCIGEPTPAVNDDLKQTIGALDRAYSVLGNTVRVINIQREKWPIQSVHCTGFENTFFRSARFEGAFRVFETIYYDWFPPKALAAIVPPSCAAATVGTHTS
;
A
#
# COMPACT_ATOMS: atom_id res chain seq x y z
N MET A 1 -5.69 22.17 -7.90
CA MET A 1 -5.08 20.91 -8.41
C MET A 1 -5.94 19.67 -8.13
N ASP A 2 -6.93 19.72 -7.22
CA ASP A 2 -7.74 18.54 -6.85
C ASP A 2 -8.79 18.10 -7.88
N LEU A 3 -9.11 18.92 -8.89
CA LEU A 3 -10.13 18.59 -9.89
C LEU A 3 -9.72 17.37 -10.74
N LEU A 4 -8.43 17.26 -11.08
CA LEU A 4 -7.89 16.16 -11.90
C LEU A 4 -7.87 14.83 -11.13
N LYS A 5 -7.65 14.87 -9.82
CA LYS A 5 -7.70 13.68 -8.93
C LYS A 5 -9.11 13.11 -8.75
N ARG A 6 -10.14 13.81 -9.24
CA ARG A 6 -11.54 13.35 -9.24
C ARG A 6 -11.92 12.65 -10.55
N ILE A 7 -11.07 12.70 -11.57
CA ILE A 7 -11.36 12.02 -12.84
C ILE A 7 -11.26 10.51 -12.60
N PRO A 8 -12.35 9.75 -12.83
CA PRO A 8 -12.35 8.32 -12.60
C PRO A 8 -11.63 7.60 -13.75
N ILE A 9 -10.30 7.44 -13.63
CA ILE A 9 -9.52 6.71 -14.63
C ILE A 9 -9.34 5.25 -14.19
N HIS A 10 -9.86 4.34 -15.01
CA HIS A 10 -9.59 2.91 -14.92
C HIS A 10 -8.34 2.58 -15.74
N TYR A 11 -7.37 1.90 -15.13
CA TYR A 11 -6.19 1.38 -15.83
C TYR A 11 -6.19 -0.14 -15.91
N ARG A 12 -5.62 -0.66 -16.99
CA ARG A 12 -5.29 -2.07 -17.16
C ARG A 12 -3.81 -2.24 -17.43
N GLY A 13 -3.24 -3.34 -16.96
CA GLY A 13 -1.88 -3.74 -17.31
C GLY A 13 -1.47 -5.04 -16.65
N GLU A 14 -0.16 -5.21 -16.49
CA GLU A 14 0.46 -6.43 -16.02
C GLU A 14 1.44 -6.11 -14.89
N LEU A 15 1.42 -6.91 -13.83
CA LEU A 15 2.41 -6.88 -12.75
C LEU A 15 3.44 -7.99 -12.99
N HIS A 16 4.69 -7.59 -13.08
CA HIS A 16 5.84 -8.47 -13.31
C HIS A 16 6.80 -8.37 -12.13
N ASP A 17 7.52 -9.46 -11.85
CA ASP A 17 8.57 -9.53 -10.84
C ASP A 17 8.16 -8.98 -9.46
N VAL A 18 6.96 -9.31 -9.01
CA VAL A 18 6.44 -8.79 -7.74
C VAL A 18 7.24 -9.35 -6.59
N ARG A 19 7.85 -8.45 -5.83
CA ARG A 19 8.61 -8.71 -4.61
C ARG A 19 7.95 -7.98 -3.45
N LEU A 20 7.72 -8.68 -2.35
CA LEU A 20 7.11 -8.13 -1.15
C LEU A 20 8.10 -8.28 0.00
N VAL A 21 8.45 -7.18 0.64
CA VAL A 21 9.27 -7.17 1.86
C VAL A 21 8.41 -6.55 2.95
N ASN A 22 8.13 -7.33 3.99
CA ASN A 22 7.23 -6.93 5.06
C ASN A 22 8.06 -6.71 6.31
N PHE A 23 7.82 -5.58 6.95
CA PHE A 23 8.48 -5.18 8.17
C PHE A 23 7.50 -4.40 9.02
N SER A 24 7.69 -4.44 10.34
CA SER A 24 6.91 -3.65 11.28
C SER A 24 7.72 -2.49 11.81
N VAL A 25 7.03 -1.42 12.21
CA VAL A 25 7.61 -0.23 12.85
C VAL A 25 6.78 0.12 14.08
N ASP A 26 7.33 0.89 15.01
CA ASP A 26 6.58 1.45 16.13
C ASP A 26 5.41 2.29 15.59
N LEU A 27 4.21 2.10 16.14
CA LEU A 27 3.00 2.76 15.65
C LEU A 27 3.15 4.29 15.66
N GLU A 28 3.73 4.84 16.72
CA GLU A 28 3.93 6.29 16.90
C GLU A 28 4.91 6.89 15.86
N GLU A 29 5.83 6.09 15.29
CA GLU A 29 6.74 6.55 14.23
C GLU A 29 5.99 6.90 12.93
N VAL A 30 4.83 6.29 12.68
CA VAL A 30 4.09 6.47 11.41
C VAL A 30 2.74 7.15 11.58
N LYS A 31 2.18 7.18 12.79
CA LYS A 31 0.86 7.74 13.09
C LYS A 31 0.65 9.16 12.57
N HIS A 32 1.65 10.03 12.75
CA HIS A 32 1.59 11.43 12.30
C HIS A 32 1.60 11.60 10.77
N ARG A 33 1.93 10.55 10.01
CA ARG A 33 1.97 10.57 8.54
C ARG A 33 0.68 10.06 7.91
N VAL A 34 -0.23 9.55 8.72
CA VAL A 34 -1.51 9.00 8.27
C VAL A 34 -2.62 9.99 8.61
N PRO A 35 -3.51 10.33 7.67
CA PRO A 35 -4.66 11.19 7.96
C PRO A 35 -5.50 10.61 9.11
N ALA A 36 -6.03 11.48 9.98
CA ALA A 36 -6.82 11.07 11.15
C ALA A 36 -8.05 10.20 10.81
N HIS A 37 -8.56 10.30 9.59
CA HIS A 37 -9.68 9.48 9.09
C HIS A 37 -9.29 8.01 8.82
N ILE A 38 -7.99 7.69 8.74
CA ILE A 38 -7.50 6.34 8.46
C ILE A 38 -6.92 5.75 9.73
N LYS A 39 -7.57 4.71 10.25
CA LYS A 39 -7.10 3.97 11.42
C LYS A 39 -6.01 2.98 10.99
N ILE A 40 -4.81 3.11 11.57
CA ILE A 40 -3.73 2.15 11.34
C ILE A 40 -4.05 0.86 12.09
N ARG A 41 -3.76 -0.31 11.49
CA ARG A 41 -3.91 -1.58 12.21
C ARG A 41 -2.77 -1.74 13.20
N ASP A 42 -3.14 -1.92 14.46
CA ASP A 42 -2.20 -2.10 15.56
C ASP A 42 -1.90 -3.60 15.78
N PHE A 43 -0.63 -3.95 15.73
CA PHE A 43 -0.08 -5.25 16.06
C PHE A 43 0.79 -5.12 17.32
N ASN A 44 0.14 -4.98 18.49
CA ASN A 44 0.80 -4.85 19.79
C ASN A 44 1.79 -3.67 19.87
N GLY A 45 1.33 -2.46 19.57
CA GLY A 45 2.11 -1.23 19.54
C GLY A 45 2.90 -1.01 18.24
N ARG A 46 2.73 -1.88 17.23
CA ARG A 46 3.47 -1.83 15.97
C ARG A 46 2.53 -1.75 14.78
N ALA A 47 2.97 -1.01 13.76
CA ALA A 47 2.29 -0.95 12.47
C ALA A 47 3.03 -1.81 11.43
N MET A 48 2.29 -2.62 10.68
CA MET A 48 2.85 -3.45 9.62
C MET A 48 2.94 -2.67 8.30
N ILE A 49 4.13 -2.66 7.69
CA ILE A 49 4.38 -2.13 6.35
C ILE A 49 4.70 -3.28 5.41
N SER A 50 3.92 -3.39 4.34
CA SER A 50 4.20 -4.26 3.21
C SER A 50 4.80 -3.43 2.07
N MET A 51 6.14 -3.45 1.96
CA MET A 51 6.80 -2.86 0.79
C MET A 51 6.55 -3.75 -0.42
N VAL A 52 5.88 -3.21 -1.44
CA VAL A 52 5.77 -3.86 -2.74
C VAL A 52 6.78 -3.25 -3.70
N ASP A 53 7.55 -4.09 -4.37
CA ASP A 53 8.39 -3.75 -5.52
C ASP A 53 7.87 -4.53 -6.73
N VAL A 54 7.48 -3.82 -7.77
CA VAL A 54 6.83 -4.41 -8.94
C VAL A 54 7.21 -3.67 -10.21
N GLN A 55 7.39 -4.42 -11.28
CA GLN A 55 7.47 -3.87 -12.63
C GLN A 55 6.07 -3.85 -13.24
N LEU A 56 5.49 -2.66 -13.41
CA LEU A 56 4.25 -2.50 -14.13
C LEU A 56 4.54 -2.41 -15.62
N LYS A 57 3.93 -3.31 -16.40
CA LYS A 57 4.06 -3.36 -17.86
C LYS A 57 2.71 -3.20 -18.53
N LYS A 58 2.73 -2.63 -19.73
CA LYS A 58 1.57 -2.38 -20.60
C LYS A 58 0.43 -1.65 -19.89
N MET A 59 0.77 -0.78 -18.94
CA MET A 59 -0.22 0.03 -18.24
C MET A 59 -0.86 1.01 -19.23
N ARG A 60 -2.19 1.05 -19.24
CA ARG A 60 -2.96 1.94 -20.12
C ARG A 60 -4.29 2.35 -19.48
N PRO A 61 -4.74 3.60 -19.67
CA PRO A 61 -6.12 3.97 -19.39
C PRO A 61 -7.06 3.17 -20.30
N VAL A 62 -8.19 2.71 -19.78
CA VAL A 62 -9.19 1.99 -20.59
C VAL A 62 -9.76 2.88 -21.70
N LEU A 63 -9.96 4.18 -21.42
CA LEU A 63 -10.48 5.16 -22.38
C LEU A 63 -9.46 5.60 -23.44
N LEU A 64 -8.16 5.42 -23.20
CA LEU A 64 -7.08 5.82 -24.12
C LEU A 64 -6.12 4.64 -24.33
N PRO A 65 -6.58 3.55 -24.98
CA PRO A 65 -5.87 2.27 -25.03
C PRO A 65 -4.54 2.31 -25.82
N PHE A 66 -4.33 3.36 -26.61
CA PHE A 66 -3.10 3.62 -27.37
C PHE A 66 -1.98 4.20 -26.49
N VAL A 67 -2.31 4.85 -25.37
CA VAL A 67 -1.32 5.36 -24.42
C VAL A 67 -0.88 4.21 -23.52
N ARG A 68 0.35 3.74 -23.72
CA ARG A 68 0.95 2.66 -22.94
C ARG A 68 2.21 3.13 -22.26
N PHE A 69 2.38 2.72 -21.01
CA PHE A 69 3.59 3.01 -20.25
C PHE A 69 4.00 1.82 -19.39
N ASN A 70 5.30 1.76 -19.13
CA ASN A 70 5.92 0.78 -18.24
C ASN A 70 6.71 1.56 -17.21
N TYR A 71 6.68 1.13 -15.95
CA TYR A 71 7.49 1.73 -14.92
C TYR A 71 7.68 0.76 -13.76
N ARG A 72 8.77 0.94 -13.01
CA ARG A 72 8.93 0.25 -11.74
C ARG A 72 8.26 1.07 -10.65
N HIS A 73 7.46 0.40 -9.83
CA HIS A 73 6.75 0.99 -8.71
C HIS A 73 7.19 0.29 -7.44
N ILE A 74 7.65 1.09 -6.48
CA ILE A 74 8.02 0.58 -5.16
C ILE A 74 7.25 1.39 -4.12
N ALA A 75 6.49 0.74 -3.24
CA ALA A 75 5.63 1.46 -2.32
C ALA A 75 5.59 0.86 -0.92
N PHE A 76 5.59 1.73 0.08
CA PHE A 76 5.33 1.38 1.48
C PHE A 76 3.83 1.39 1.73
N ARG A 77 3.25 0.19 1.83
CA ARG A 77 1.82 0.01 2.09
C ARG A 77 1.61 -0.30 3.56
N LEU A 78 1.09 0.65 4.31
CA LEU A 78 0.73 0.47 5.71
C LEU A 78 -0.59 -0.28 5.80
N LEU A 79 -0.66 -1.32 6.64
CA LEU A 79 -1.93 -2.01 6.89
C LEU A 79 -2.84 -1.12 7.74
N VAL A 80 -4.09 -1.01 7.32
CA VAL A 80 -5.10 -0.20 8.02
C VAL A 80 -6.18 -1.09 8.59
N ASP A 81 -6.81 -0.61 9.65
CA ASP A 81 -8.04 -1.15 10.18
C ASP A 81 -9.21 -0.45 9.49
N ASP A 82 -9.71 -1.08 8.44
CA ASP A 82 -10.82 -0.58 7.65
C ASP A 82 -12.16 -1.24 8.00
N SER A 83 -12.22 -1.97 9.12
CA SER A 83 -13.45 -2.63 9.60
C SER A 83 -14.65 -1.69 9.69
N GLY A 84 -14.44 -0.42 10.07
CA GLY A 84 -15.49 0.60 10.12
C GLY A 84 -16.02 1.04 8.74
N TYR A 85 -15.33 0.69 7.66
CA TYR A 85 -15.71 1.00 6.28
C TYR A 85 -16.29 -0.21 5.53
N ASN A 86 -16.37 -1.39 6.18
CA ASN A 86 -16.73 -2.63 5.51
C ASN A 86 -17.45 -3.63 6.45
N ASN A 87 -17.73 -4.84 5.96
CA ASN A 87 -18.35 -5.93 6.74
C ASN A 87 -17.40 -6.58 7.77
N GLY A 88 -16.59 -5.79 8.47
CA GLY A 88 -15.76 -6.20 9.62
C GLY A 88 -14.42 -6.88 9.34
N THR A 89 -14.04 -7.18 8.08
CA THR A 89 -12.71 -7.78 7.80
C THR A 89 -11.73 -6.74 7.31
N SER A 90 -10.68 -6.50 8.09
CA SER A 90 -9.71 -5.49 7.72
C SER A 90 -8.76 -6.03 6.64
N LYS A 91 -8.81 -5.47 5.44
CA LYS A 91 -8.01 -5.84 4.25
C LYS A 91 -7.43 -4.63 3.52
N GLY A 92 -7.58 -3.45 4.13
CA GLY A 92 -7.11 -2.19 3.57
C GLY A 92 -5.62 -1.96 3.73
N ILE A 93 -5.10 -1.18 2.79
CA ILE A 93 -3.81 -0.50 2.91
C ILE A 93 -3.93 1.01 2.75
N PHE A 94 -2.97 1.73 3.30
CA PHE A 94 -2.69 3.12 2.99
C PHE A 94 -1.27 3.23 2.41
N PHE A 95 -1.12 3.93 1.29
CA PHE A 95 0.19 4.17 0.70
C PHE A 95 0.89 5.29 1.45
N LEU A 96 1.82 4.95 2.35
CA LEU A 96 2.64 5.95 3.05
C LEU A 96 3.51 6.71 2.07
N ARG A 97 4.18 5.98 1.18
CA ARG A 97 5.08 6.50 0.15
C ARG A 97 5.11 5.58 -1.06
N ALA A 98 5.34 6.16 -2.22
CA ALA A 98 5.53 5.42 -3.46
C ALA A 98 6.68 6.03 -4.27
N PHE A 99 7.49 5.18 -4.89
CA PHE A 99 8.71 5.54 -5.59
C PHE A 99 8.70 5.01 -7.01
N THR A 100 9.33 5.76 -7.91
CA THR A 100 9.64 5.34 -9.28
C THR A 100 10.92 6.03 -9.77
N ASP A 101 11.57 5.42 -10.76
CA ASP A 101 12.72 5.96 -11.47
C ASP A 101 12.33 6.84 -12.67
N LYS A 102 11.03 6.99 -12.97
CA LYS A 102 10.53 7.76 -14.13
C LYS A 102 9.92 9.12 -13.76
N PRO A 103 10.60 10.25 -14.00
CA PRO A 103 10.09 11.59 -13.65
C PRO A 103 8.74 11.94 -14.28
N LEU A 104 8.49 11.50 -15.51
CA LEU A 104 7.19 11.71 -16.18
C LEU A 104 6.03 11.04 -15.43
N MET A 105 6.29 9.87 -14.81
CA MET A 105 5.29 9.18 -13.99
C MET A 105 5.05 9.89 -12.65
N VAL A 106 6.06 10.55 -12.09
CA VAL A 106 5.92 11.38 -10.88
C VAL A 106 4.99 12.55 -11.14
N ALA A 107 5.19 13.26 -12.26
CA ALA A 107 4.33 14.39 -12.65
C ALA A 107 2.88 13.93 -12.87
N GLY A 108 2.66 12.87 -13.66
CA GLY A 108 1.32 12.33 -13.90
C GLY A 108 0.65 11.76 -12.65
N GLY A 109 1.39 11.03 -11.81
CA GLY A 109 0.89 10.43 -10.57
C GLY A 109 0.41 11.46 -9.56
N ARG A 110 1.15 12.55 -9.37
CA ARG A 110 0.75 13.65 -8.46
C ARG A 110 -0.52 14.38 -8.91
N MET A 111 -0.73 14.48 -10.23
CA MET A 111 -1.89 15.17 -10.79
C MET A 111 -3.15 14.29 -10.82
N LEU A 112 -3.00 12.98 -11.04
CA LEU A 112 -4.11 12.07 -11.34
C LEU A 112 -4.46 11.11 -10.21
N THR A 113 -3.56 10.93 -9.24
CA THR A 113 -3.75 9.94 -8.17
C THR A 113 -3.59 10.56 -6.79
N ASP A 114 -4.15 9.89 -5.78
CA ASP A 114 -3.89 10.22 -4.37
C ASP A 114 -2.53 9.72 -3.90
N TYR A 115 -1.85 8.95 -4.74
CA TYR A 115 -0.57 8.38 -4.44
C TYR A 115 0.48 9.42 -4.80
N ASN A 116 1.10 9.99 -3.77
CA ASN A 116 2.25 10.87 -3.93
C ASN A 116 3.42 10.02 -4.44
N LEU A 117 3.47 9.76 -5.74
CA LEU A 117 4.65 9.18 -6.37
C LEU A 117 5.81 10.17 -6.22
N GLU A 118 6.94 9.60 -5.84
CA GLU A 118 8.18 10.31 -5.63
C GLU A 118 9.25 9.72 -6.54
N SER A 119 10.20 10.55 -6.96
CA SER A 119 11.39 10.05 -7.64
C SER A 119 12.35 9.46 -6.61
N ALA A 120 12.94 8.32 -6.95
CA ALA A 120 14.02 7.70 -6.20
C ALA A 120 15.03 7.10 -7.17
N HIS A 121 16.28 7.00 -6.72
CA HIS A 121 17.29 6.19 -7.39
C HIS A 121 17.02 4.72 -7.09
N ILE A 122 16.91 3.89 -8.13
CA ILE A 122 16.62 2.46 -8.00
C ILE A 122 17.68 1.67 -8.74
N GLU A 123 18.45 0.88 -8.00
CA GLU A 123 19.41 -0.08 -8.54
C GLU A 123 18.89 -1.49 -8.30
N ALA A 124 19.03 -2.36 -9.32
CA ALA A 124 18.77 -3.78 -9.17
C ALA A 124 19.87 -4.59 -9.84
N HIS A 125 20.48 -5.47 -9.05
CA HIS A 125 21.50 -6.41 -9.49
C HIS A 125 21.07 -7.81 -9.06
N GLY A 126 20.50 -8.56 -10.00
CA GLY A 126 19.89 -9.86 -9.75
C GLY A 126 18.79 -9.80 -8.69
N ASN A 127 19.11 -10.37 -7.53
CA ASN A 127 18.21 -10.50 -6.38
C ASN A 127 18.31 -9.35 -5.38
N THR A 128 19.32 -8.49 -5.53
CA THR A 128 19.53 -7.32 -4.66
C THR A 128 18.89 -6.09 -5.28
N VAL A 129 18.19 -5.30 -4.45
CA VAL A 129 17.59 -4.02 -4.83
C VAL A 129 18.00 -2.97 -3.81
N LEU A 130 18.39 -1.79 -4.32
CA LEU A 130 18.58 -0.58 -3.54
C LEU A 130 17.60 0.48 -4.03
N ILE A 131 16.91 1.11 -3.10
CA ILE A 131 16.09 2.30 -3.32
C ILE A 131 16.70 3.40 -2.48
N ALA A 132 17.11 4.50 -3.08
CA ALA A 132 17.68 5.64 -2.37
C ALA A 132 16.97 6.95 -2.75
N GLN A 133 16.74 7.79 -1.75
CA GLN A 133 16.21 9.13 -1.93
C GLN A 133 16.84 10.08 -0.90
N GLY A 134 17.67 11.00 -1.37
CA GLY A 134 18.49 11.83 -0.49
C GLY A 134 19.39 10.96 0.39
N ASN A 135 19.32 11.15 1.71
CA ASN A 135 20.06 10.35 2.69
C ASN A 135 19.31 9.10 3.17
N LYS A 136 18.10 8.82 2.65
CA LYS A 136 17.29 7.67 3.01
C LYS A 136 17.43 6.56 1.99
N HIS A 137 17.44 5.32 2.47
CA HIS A 137 17.48 4.15 1.59
C HIS A 137 16.80 2.93 2.19
N VAL A 138 16.42 2.00 1.32
CA VAL A 138 16.14 0.60 1.64
C VAL A 138 16.97 -0.26 0.71
N ARG A 139 17.70 -1.23 1.26
CA ARG A 139 18.36 -2.29 0.50
C ARG A 139 17.79 -3.63 0.95
N TYR A 140 17.51 -4.52 0.01
CA TYR A 140 17.15 -5.89 0.34
C TYR A 140 17.64 -6.88 -0.71
N CYS A 141 17.77 -8.14 -0.30
CA CYS A 141 18.12 -9.24 -1.18
C CYS A 141 17.14 -10.40 -0.98
N ILE A 142 16.39 -10.75 -2.02
CA ILE A 142 15.41 -11.85 -2.01
C ILE A 142 16.02 -13.07 -2.70
N GLY A 143 16.15 -14.17 -1.96
CA GLY A 143 16.66 -15.44 -2.46
C GLY A 143 15.57 -16.38 -2.96
N GLU A 144 15.84 -17.67 -2.82
CA GLU A 144 15.02 -18.77 -3.31
C GLU A 144 13.71 -18.95 -2.52
N PRO A 145 12.70 -19.61 -3.12
CA PRO A 145 11.49 -20.05 -2.42
C PRO A 145 11.81 -20.86 -1.17
N THR A 146 10.98 -20.68 -0.16
CA THR A 146 11.08 -21.41 1.10
C THR A 146 9.74 -22.04 1.46
N PRO A 147 9.73 -23.09 2.30
CA PRO A 147 8.54 -23.45 3.05
C PRO A 147 7.97 -22.21 3.77
N ALA A 148 6.67 -22.19 4.00
CA ALA A 148 6.04 -21.08 4.69
C ALA A 148 6.53 -21.02 6.14
N VAL A 149 7.23 -19.95 6.50
CA VAL A 149 7.75 -19.73 7.86
C VAL A 149 6.75 -18.97 8.74
N ASN A 150 5.82 -18.23 8.11
CA ASN A 150 4.82 -17.41 8.81
C ASN A 150 3.51 -17.38 8.01
N ASP A 151 2.64 -18.34 8.28
CA ASP A 151 1.35 -18.49 7.59
C ASP A 151 0.40 -17.32 7.87
N ASP A 152 0.40 -16.78 9.10
CA ASP A 152 -0.43 -15.63 9.48
C ASP A 152 -0.05 -14.38 8.68
N LEU A 153 1.25 -14.11 8.53
CA LEU A 153 1.73 -13.00 7.69
C LEU A 153 1.36 -13.22 6.23
N LYS A 154 1.55 -14.44 5.71
CA LYS A 154 1.17 -14.78 4.34
C LYS A 154 -0.33 -14.58 4.11
N GLN A 155 -1.19 -15.07 5.01
CA GLN A 155 -2.63 -14.87 4.92
C GLN A 155 -2.99 -13.39 4.98
N THR A 156 -2.40 -12.65 5.91
CA THR A 156 -2.64 -11.21 6.09
C THR A 156 -2.28 -10.41 4.84
N ILE A 157 -1.06 -10.61 4.31
CA ILE A 157 -0.58 -9.90 3.12
C ILE A 157 -1.30 -10.37 1.84
N GLY A 158 -1.64 -11.66 1.78
CA GLY A 158 -2.38 -12.27 0.68
C GLY A 158 -3.83 -11.79 0.59
N ALA A 159 -4.44 -11.42 1.72
CA ALA A 159 -5.82 -10.96 1.79
C ALA A 159 -6.04 -9.49 1.41
N LEU A 160 -4.97 -8.69 1.27
CA LEU A 160 -5.09 -7.26 0.99
C LEU A 160 -5.72 -7.00 -0.39
N ASP A 161 -6.85 -6.29 -0.44
CA ASP A 161 -7.68 -6.15 -1.65
C ASP A 161 -8.16 -4.70 -1.91
N ARG A 162 -7.75 -3.73 -1.08
CA ARG A 162 -8.19 -2.35 -1.24
C ARG A 162 -7.19 -1.34 -0.69
N ALA A 163 -7.21 -0.14 -1.28
CA ALA A 163 -6.38 0.99 -0.90
C ALA A 163 -7.22 2.20 -0.52
N TYR A 164 -6.88 2.82 0.60
CA TYR A 164 -7.55 3.99 1.14
C TYR A 164 -6.73 5.25 0.89
N SER A 165 -7.43 6.36 0.68
CA SER A 165 -6.88 7.70 0.59
C SER A 165 -7.86 8.73 1.16
N VAL A 166 -7.39 9.96 1.34
CA VAL A 166 -8.22 11.09 1.79
C VAL A 166 -8.05 12.25 0.83
N LEU A 167 -9.16 12.78 0.30
CA LEU A 167 -9.19 14.01 -0.49
C LEU A 167 -10.07 15.04 0.23
N GLY A 168 -9.47 16.10 0.76
CA GLY A 168 -10.16 17.01 1.68
C GLY A 168 -10.60 16.26 2.94
N ASN A 169 -11.90 16.21 3.21
CA ASN A 169 -12.49 15.44 4.32
C ASN A 169 -13.16 14.14 3.86
N THR A 170 -12.95 13.73 2.60
CA THR A 170 -13.59 12.55 2.04
C THR A 170 -12.61 11.40 1.99
N VAL A 171 -12.94 10.32 2.71
CA VAL A 171 -12.24 9.04 2.58
C VAL A 171 -12.64 8.40 1.25
N ARG A 172 -11.65 7.91 0.51
CA ARG A 172 -11.86 7.20 -0.75
C ARG A 172 -11.25 5.82 -0.66
N VAL A 173 -11.85 4.88 -1.39
CA VAL A 173 -11.37 3.51 -1.51
C VAL A 173 -11.19 3.14 -2.98
N ILE A 174 -10.09 2.46 -3.26
CA ILE A 174 -9.84 1.81 -4.55
C ILE A 174 -9.81 0.31 -4.30
N ASN A 175 -10.68 -0.42 -4.99
CA ASN A 175 -10.66 -1.87 -4.99
C ASN A 175 -9.56 -2.36 -5.92
N ILE A 176 -8.69 -3.20 -5.39
CA ILE A 176 -7.58 -3.82 -6.10
C ILE A 176 -8.04 -5.20 -6.55
N GLN A 177 -8.53 -5.31 -7.79
CA GLN A 177 -8.93 -6.61 -8.33
C GLN A 177 -7.76 -7.28 -9.05
N ARG A 178 -7.60 -8.55 -8.73
CA ARG A 178 -6.64 -9.48 -9.31
C ARG A 178 -7.31 -10.83 -9.35
N GLU A 179 -7.13 -11.57 -10.44
CA GLU A 179 -7.68 -12.92 -10.58
C GLU A 179 -7.06 -13.88 -9.55
N LYS A 180 -5.77 -13.71 -9.29
CA LYS A 180 -4.99 -14.49 -8.32
C LYS A 180 -3.90 -13.65 -7.68
N TRP A 181 -3.42 -14.12 -6.54
CA TRP A 181 -2.27 -13.54 -5.84
C TRP A 181 -1.42 -14.63 -5.20
N PRO A 182 -0.71 -15.43 -6.02
CA PRO A 182 0.01 -16.61 -5.56
C PRO A 182 1.36 -16.19 -4.94
N ILE A 183 1.30 -15.48 -3.81
CA ILE A 183 2.50 -15.12 -3.06
C ILE A 183 3.15 -16.38 -2.49
N GLN A 184 4.46 -16.49 -2.68
CA GLN A 184 5.28 -17.57 -2.15
C GLN A 184 6.34 -17.00 -1.22
N SER A 185 6.56 -17.67 -0.09
CA SER A 185 7.62 -17.31 0.85
C SER A 185 8.98 -17.51 0.22
N VAL A 186 9.89 -16.58 0.50
CA VAL A 186 11.25 -16.56 -0.03
C VAL A 186 12.22 -16.15 1.07
N HIS A 187 13.47 -16.59 0.99
CA HIS A 187 14.50 -16.12 1.91
C HIS A 187 14.80 -14.64 1.65
N CYS A 188 14.99 -13.86 2.71
CA CYS A 188 15.55 -12.51 2.63
C CYS A 188 16.91 -12.54 3.31
N THR A 189 17.99 -12.51 2.52
CA THR A 189 19.36 -12.63 3.04
C THR A 189 19.93 -11.29 3.50
N GLY A 190 19.25 -10.19 3.21
CA GLY A 190 19.59 -8.87 3.72
C GLY A 190 18.39 -7.93 3.65
N PHE A 191 18.21 -7.13 4.70
CA PHE A 191 17.25 -6.04 4.78
C PHE A 191 17.86 -4.90 5.59
N GLU A 192 18.15 -3.80 4.92
CA GLU A 192 18.67 -2.56 5.51
C GLU A 192 17.69 -1.44 5.16
N ASN A 193 17.38 -0.59 6.12
CA ASN A 193 16.45 0.51 5.91
C ASN A 193 16.79 1.68 6.83
N THR A 194 16.72 2.89 6.28
CA THR A 194 16.90 4.14 7.04
C THR A 194 15.67 5.06 6.97
N PHE A 195 14.62 4.68 6.24
CA PHE A 195 13.36 5.42 6.21
C PHE A 195 12.59 5.34 7.53
N PHE A 196 12.77 4.23 8.26
CA PHE A 196 12.12 3.98 9.54
C PHE A 196 13.16 3.49 10.56
N ARG A 197 13.25 4.16 11.70
CA ARG A 197 14.23 3.85 12.76
C ARG A 197 13.92 2.54 13.47
N SER A 198 12.65 2.26 13.70
CA SER A 198 12.18 1.11 14.48
C SER A 198 11.91 -0.14 13.63
N ALA A 199 12.34 -0.15 12.37
CA ALA A 199 11.99 -1.23 11.44
C ALA A 199 12.50 -2.60 11.91
N ARG A 200 11.60 -3.57 11.91
CA ARG A 200 11.89 -4.98 12.16
C ARG A 200 11.37 -5.81 10.99
N PHE A 201 12.25 -6.58 10.36
CA PHE A 201 11.86 -7.48 9.28
C PHE A 201 10.91 -8.57 9.78
N GLU A 202 9.84 -8.83 9.03
CA GLU A 202 8.79 -9.80 9.40
C GLU A 202 8.67 -10.94 8.38
N GLY A 203 9.03 -10.71 7.12
CA GLY A 203 9.03 -11.74 6.09
C GLY A 203 9.05 -11.19 4.68
N ALA A 204 9.42 -12.03 3.72
CA ALA A 204 9.43 -11.68 2.30
C ALA A 204 8.62 -12.68 1.48
N PHE A 205 7.99 -12.18 0.42
CA PHE A 205 7.27 -12.98 -0.56
C PHE A 205 7.63 -12.58 -1.98
N ARG A 206 7.40 -13.49 -2.92
CA ARG A 206 7.48 -13.23 -4.35
C ARG A 206 6.25 -13.78 -5.07
N VAL A 207 5.87 -13.12 -6.17
CA VAL A 207 4.95 -13.68 -7.16
C VAL A 207 5.78 -13.97 -8.40
N PHE A 208 5.88 -15.26 -8.76
CA PHE A 208 6.68 -15.71 -9.90
C PHE A 208 5.94 -15.55 -11.23
N GLU A 209 4.62 -15.47 -11.18
CA GLU A 209 3.77 -15.38 -12.35
C GLU A 209 3.43 -13.93 -12.69
N THR A 210 3.12 -13.68 -13.97
CA THR A 210 2.55 -12.39 -14.38
C THR A 210 1.11 -12.29 -13.87
N ILE A 211 0.78 -11.15 -13.26
CA ILE A 211 -0.58 -10.87 -12.78
C ILE A 211 -1.24 -9.83 -13.68
N TYR A 212 -2.36 -10.20 -14.29
CA TYR A 212 -3.21 -9.25 -15.00
C TYR A 212 -3.98 -8.40 -13.99
N TYR A 213 -4.03 -7.11 -14.26
CA TYR A 213 -4.30 -6.13 -13.22
C TYR A 213 -5.24 -5.03 -13.69
N ASP A 214 -6.34 -4.85 -12.93
CA ASP A 214 -7.31 -3.78 -13.10
C ASP A 214 -7.23 -2.82 -11.91
N TRP A 215 -6.88 -1.57 -12.20
CA TRP A 215 -6.89 -0.48 -11.24
C TRP A 215 -8.15 0.36 -11.43
N PHE A 216 -9.15 0.15 -10.58
CA PHE A 216 -10.41 0.87 -10.66
C PHE A 216 -10.29 2.31 -10.15
N PRO A 217 -11.15 3.23 -10.62
CA PRO A 217 -11.20 4.58 -10.09
C PRO A 217 -11.60 4.60 -8.60
N PRO A 218 -11.12 5.58 -7.83
CA PRO A 218 -11.50 5.72 -6.43
C PRO A 218 -12.99 6.01 -6.27
N LYS A 219 -13.60 5.34 -5.30
CA LYS A 219 -14.97 5.61 -4.85
C LYS A 219 -14.92 6.37 -3.54
N ALA A 220 -15.68 7.46 -3.45
CA ALA A 220 -15.91 8.13 -2.16
C ALA A 220 -16.70 7.20 -1.25
N LEU A 221 -16.27 7.08 0.00
CA LEU A 221 -17.09 6.47 1.04
C LEU A 221 -18.00 7.55 1.62
N ALA A 222 -19.25 7.19 1.88
CA ALA A 222 -20.14 8.05 2.66
C ALA A 222 -19.45 8.38 3.99
N ALA A 223 -19.56 9.63 4.44
CA ALA A 223 -18.99 10.02 5.72
C ALA A 223 -19.48 9.05 6.80
N ILE A 224 -18.55 8.38 7.47
CA ILE A 224 -18.89 7.68 8.70
C ILE A 224 -19.36 8.78 9.65
N VAL A 225 -20.66 8.77 9.99
CA VAL A 225 -21.16 9.54 11.11
C VAL A 225 -20.36 9.04 12.31
N PRO A 226 -19.52 9.88 12.96
CA PRO A 226 -18.82 9.44 14.16
C PRO A 226 -19.90 8.89 15.11
N PRO A 227 -19.68 7.74 15.77
CA PRO A 227 -20.66 7.22 16.70
C PRO A 227 -21.03 8.36 17.63
N SER A 228 -22.29 8.81 17.57
CA SER A 228 -22.77 9.85 18.45
C SER A 228 -22.39 9.41 19.85
N CYS A 229 -21.67 10.23 20.61
CA CYS A 229 -21.57 10.03 22.05
C CYS A 229 -23.00 9.83 22.53
N ALA A 230 -23.35 8.59 22.87
CA ALA A 230 -24.60 8.30 23.52
C ALA A 230 -24.57 9.17 24.77
N ALA A 231 -25.42 10.19 24.79
CA ALA A 231 -25.63 10.98 25.98
C ALA A 231 -26.01 9.98 27.06
N ALA A 232 -25.15 9.84 28.07
CA ALA A 232 -25.48 9.07 29.25
C ALA A 232 -26.73 9.71 29.85
N THR A 233 -27.87 9.06 29.68
CA THR A 233 -29.09 9.42 30.37
C THR A 233 -28.83 9.20 31.85
N VAL A 234 -28.47 10.29 32.54
CA VAL A 234 -28.38 10.32 33.99
C VAL A 234 -29.79 10.06 34.52
N GLY A 235 -29.99 8.84 35.03
CA GLY A 235 -31.20 8.49 35.75
C GLY A 235 -31.29 9.33 37.01
N THR A 236 -32.23 10.26 37.04
CA THR A 236 -32.67 10.91 38.27
C THR A 236 -33.46 9.89 39.08
N HIS A 237 -32.82 9.28 40.08
CA HIS A 237 -33.52 8.69 41.20
C HIS A 237 -34.15 9.81 42.02
N THR A 238 -35.47 9.94 41.96
CA THR A 238 -36.25 10.60 43.02
C THR A 238 -36.77 9.53 43.96
N SER A 239 -36.53 9.80 45.24
CA SER A 239 -36.96 9.09 46.44
C SER A 239 -38.47 8.94 46.55
#